data_AF-A0A0D9X058-F1
#
_entry.id   AF-A0A0D9X058-F1
#
_cell.length_a   1.000
_cell.length_b   1.000
_cell.length_c   1.000
_cell.angle_alpha   90.00
_cell.angle_beta   90.00
_cell.angle_gamma   90.00
#
_symmetry.space_group_name_H-M   'P 1'
#
loop_
_entity.id
_entity.type
_entity.pdbx_description
1 polymer ?
#
loop_
_entity_poly.entity_id
_entity_poly.type
_entity_poly.pdbx_seq_one_letter_code
_entity_poly.pdbx_strand_id
1 'polypeptide(L)'
;MQNSASHPVDLPLAAPPPPVKAPTPRPPTPASMQPESPGVFFTAAAAAAPVGSSHRRIAIAVDLSDESAYTVRWAVANYLRPGDAVILLHVRSTSVLYGADWGSVDLSLPANPSPGGEPPSAEDDAEAAARRMEDDLDAFTASKADDLAKPLKDGGIPYKIHIVKDHDMKERLCLEVERLGLSAVIMGSKGFGASRRTSKGRLGSVSDYCVHHCVCPVVVVRFPEDGVAEGGEAGGKAELAVGEDVLHPVPEEDAEYHDATEEHKGN
;
A
#
# COMPACT_ATOMS: atom_id res chain seq x y z
N MET A 1 64.04 65.97 -20.78
CA MET A 1 63.51 66.65 -19.59
C MET A 1 62.06 67.01 -19.86
N GLN A 2 61.12 66.30 -19.20
CA GLN A 2 59.90 66.81 -18.54
C GLN A 2 58.85 65.69 -18.49
N ASN A 3 58.75 65.08 -17.31
CA ASN A 3 57.66 64.21 -16.88
C ASN A 3 56.40 65.05 -16.70
N SER A 4 55.31 64.71 -17.39
CA SER A 4 53.97 65.14 -17.02
C SER A 4 53.41 64.19 -15.97
N ALA A 5 53.24 64.69 -14.75
CA ALA A 5 52.61 63.97 -13.65
C ALA A 5 51.10 63.84 -13.90
N SER A 6 50.60 62.60 -13.85
CA SER A 6 49.18 62.28 -13.84
C SER A 6 48.61 62.48 -12.43
N HIS A 7 47.60 63.34 -12.29
CA HIS A 7 46.84 63.48 -11.06
C HIS A 7 45.91 62.26 -10.85
N PRO A 8 45.84 61.67 -9.65
CA PRO A 8 44.85 60.64 -9.34
C PRO A 8 43.48 61.30 -9.12
N VAL A 9 42.44 60.68 -9.70
CA VAL A 9 41.04 61.08 -9.56
C VAL A 9 40.49 60.37 -8.33
N ASP A 10 40.14 61.12 -7.28
CA ASP A 10 39.48 60.59 -6.09
C ASP A 10 38.01 60.27 -6.41
N LEU A 11 37.67 58.98 -6.44
CA LEU A 11 36.29 58.50 -6.52
C LEU A 11 35.72 58.41 -5.09
N PRO A 12 34.50 58.92 -4.83
CA PRO A 12 33.92 58.88 -3.48
C PRO A 12 33.61 57.44 -3.06
N LEU A 13 34.09 57.08 -1.87
CA LEU A 13 33.86 55.80 -1.20
C LEU A 13 32.35 55.56 -1.02
N ALA A 14 31.82 54.51 -1.65
CA ALA A 14 30.43 54.13 -1.53
C ALA A 14 30.07 53.81 -0.07
N ALA A 15 28.95 54.36 0.41
CA ALA A 15 28.44 54.09 1.75
C ALA A 15 28.07 52.60 1.93
N PRO A 16 28.31 51.99 3.10
CA PRO A 16 27.96 50.59 3.34
C PRO A 16 26.44 50.38 3.29
N PRO A 17 25.97 49.21 2.82
CA PRO A 17 24.55 48.90 2.77
C PRO A 17 23.95 48.85 4.18
N PRO A 18 22.64 49.17 4.33
CA PRO A 18 21.98 49.07 5.63
C PRO A 18 21.94 47.61 6.12
N PRO A 19 21.98 47.38 7.45
CA PRO A 19 21.94 46.04 8.00
C PRO A 19 20.61 45.35 7.67
N VAL A 20 20.69 44.20 7.00
CA VAL A 20 19.54 43.34 6.72
C VAL A 20 19.07 42.75 8.06
N LYS A 21 17.85 43.10 8.50
CA LYS A 21 17.24 42.46 9.67
C LYS A 21 17.11 40.96 9.40
N ALA A 22 17.67 40.15 10.29
CA ALA A 22 17.48 38.71 10.26
C ALA A 22 15.98 38.37 10.27
N PRO A 23 15.52 37.40 9.46
CA PRO A 23 14.12 37.00 9.46
C PRO A 23 13.75 36.49 10.85
N THR A 24 12.75 37.12 11.45
CA THR A 24 12.15 36.66 12.71
C THR A 24 11.65 35.22 12.52
N PRO A 25 11.92 34.29 13.46
CA PRO A 25 11.39 32.94 13.37
C PRO A 25 9.87 33.01 13.32
N ARG A 26 9.30 32.45 12.25
CA ARG A 26 7.86 32.34 12.07
C ARG A 26 7.32 31.49 13.24
N PRO A 27 6.30 31.95 13.99
CA PRO A 27 5.66 31.10 14.99
C PRO A 27 5.09 29.85 14.29
N PRO A 28 5.10 28.67 14.92
CA PRO A 28 4.55 27.48 14.32
C PRO A 28 3.10 27.75 13.93
N THR A 29 2.76 27.47 12.67
CA THR A 29 1.38 27.49 12.22
C THR A 29 0.57 26.54 13.12
N PRO A 30 -0.59 26.95 13.65
CA PRO A 30 -1.45 26.05 14.39
C PRO A 30 -1.73 24.84 13.50
N ALA A 31 -1.58 23.64 14.06
CA ALA A 31 -1.72 22.37 13.34
C ALA A 31 -3.08 22.34 12.63
N SER A 32 -3.06 22.70 11.34
CA SER A 32 -4.11 22.32 10.41
C SER A 32 -4.08 20.79 10.41
N MET A 33 -5.22 20.18 10.75
CA MET A 33 -5.44 18.73 10.76
C MET A 33 -5.34 18.19 9.33
N GLN A 34 -4.15 18.28 8.74
CA GLN A 34 -3.79 17.47 7.60
C GLN A 34 -3.72 16.04 8.14
N PRO A 35 -4.35 15.04 7.49
CA PRO A 35 -4.10 13.65 7.84
C PRO A 35 -2.60 13.44 7.75
N GLU A 36 -1.95 13.18 8.88
CA GLU A 36 -0.49 13.23 8.98
C GLU A 36 0.12 12.38 7.86
N SER A 37 1.04 12.93 7.07
CA SER A 37 1.59 12.14 5.96
C SER A 37 2.30 10.89 6.51
N PRO A 38 2.30 9.75 5.79
CA PRO A 38 3.01 8.55 6.21
C PRO A 38 4.50 8.81 6.55
N GLY A 39 5.14 9.79 5.91
CA GLY A 39 6.52 10.19 6.22
C GLY A 39 6.70 10.81 7.62
N VAL A 40 5.75 11.65 8.05
CA VAL A 40 5.75 12.20 9.41
C VAL A 40 5.55 11.08 10.43
N PHE A 41 4.63 10.15 10.14
CA PHE A 41 4.39 8.97 10.97
C PHE A 41 5.67 8.14 11.18
N PHE A 42 6.41 7.81 10.11
CA PHE A 42 7.64 7.02 10.25
C PHE A 42 8.73 7.76 11.03
N THR A 43 8.81 9.08 10.86
CA THR A 43 9.77 9.91 11.61
C THR A 43 9.44 9.93 13.10
N ALA A 44 8.16 10.10 13.45
CA ALA A 44 7.69 10.07 14.83
C ALA A 44 7.87 8.67 15.47
N ALA A 45 7.53 7.60 14.74
CA ALA A 45 7.70 6.23 15.20
C ALA A 45 9.17 5.88 15.46
N ALA A 46 10.08 6.32 14.59
CA ALA A 46 11.52 6.15 14.80
C ALA A 46 12.02 6.91 16.05
N ALA A 47 11.55 8.14 16.26
CA ALA A 47 11.94 8.94 17.42
C ALA A 47 11.44 8.38 18.76
N ALA A 48 10.29 7.68 18.76
CA ALA A 48 9.70 7.08 19.95
C ALA A 48 10.26 5.67 20.27
N ALA A 49 10.98 5.05 19.34
CA ALA A 49 11.45 3.68 19.48
C ALA A 49 12.72 3.59 20.36
N PRO A 50 12.98 2.44 21.01
CA PRO A 50 14.17 2.25 21.85
C PRO A 50 15.48 2.51 21.10
N VAL A 51 16.45 3.11 21.80
CA VAL A 51 17.78 3.39 21.26
C VAL A 51 18.45 2.09 20.81
N GLY A 52 18.88 2.04 19.54
CA GLY A 52 19.50 0.85 18.93
C GLY A 52 18.52 -0.10 18.24
N SER A 53 17.22 0.22 18.16
CA SER A 53 16.26 -0.55 17.37
C SER A 53 16.40 -0.29 15.86
N SER A 54 16.14 -1.32 15.04
CA SER A 54 16.04 -1.16 13.60
C SER A 54 14.69 -0.53 13.25
N HIS A 55 14.67 0.72 12.77
CA HIS A 55 13.44 1.44 12.39
C HIS A 55 12.90 0.97 11.04
N ARG A 56 12.50 -0.30 10.94
CA ARG A 56 11.99 -0.87 9.70
C ARG A 56 10.59 -0.33 9.43
N ARG A 57 10.32 -0.03 8.17
CA ARG A 57 9.01 0.42 7.68
C ARG A 57 8.35 -0.76 7.01
N ILE A 58 7.29 -1.31 7.61
CA ILE A 58 6.67 -2.56 7.16
C ILE A 58 5.28 -2.26 6.62
N ALA A 59 4.94 -2.80 5.45
CA ALA A 59 3.56 -2.80 4.96
C ALA A 59 2.88 -4.11 5.35
N ILE A 60 1.60 -4.02 5.72
CA ILE A 60 0.69 -5.17 5.68
C ILE A 60 -0.42 -4.82 4.69
N ALA A 61 -0.46 -5.53 3.55
CA ALA A 61 -1.50 -5.35 2.55
C ALA A 61 -2.76 -6.09 2.99
N VAL A 62 -3.89 -5.39 2.99
CA VAL A 62 -5.18 -5.94 3.43
C VAL A 62 -6.29 -5.65 2.43
N ASP A 63 -7.26 -6.55 2.36
CA ASP A 63 -8.41 -6.50 1.46
C ASP A 63 -9.75 -6.69 2.19
N LEU A 64 -9.74 -6.49 3.51
CA LEU A 64 -10.90 -6.60 4.40
C LEU A 64 -11.50 -8.01 4.51
N SER A 65 -10.76 -9.03 4.06
CA SER A 65 -11.13 -10.44 4.22
C SER A 65 -10.62 -11.05 5.53
N ASP A 66 -11.15 -12.21 5.91
CA ASP A 66 -10.66 -12.98 7.06
C ASP A 66 -9.21 -13.46 6.87
N GLU A 67 -8.78 -13.71 5.64
CA GLU A 67 -7.39 -14.05 5.31
C GLU A 67 -6.45 -12.87 5.58
N SER A 68 -6.85 -11.65 5.23
CA SER A 68 -6.09 -10.45 5.60
C SER A 68 -6.09 -10.20 7.11
N ALA A 69 -7.21 -10.47 7.80
CA ALA A 69 -7.28 -10.38 9.26
C ALA A 69 -6.34 -11.38 9.95
N TYR A 70 -6.26 -12.60 9.43
CA TYR A 70 -5.30 -13.59 9.90
C TYR A 70 -3.86 -13.16 9.62
N THR A 71 -3.59 -12.61 8.43
CA THR A 71 -2.27 -12.09 8.05
C THR A 71 -1.77 -11.03 9.04
N VAL A 72 -2.62 -10.11 9.47
CA VAL A 72 -2.25 -9.10 10.49
C VAL A 72 -1.89 -9.78 11.81
N ARG A 73 -2.71 -10.72 12.31
CA ARG A 73 -2.41 -11.46 13.54
C ARG A 73 -1.12 -12.26 13.44
N TRP A 74 -0.90 -12.93 12.31
CA TRP A 74 0.31 -13.69 12.05
C TRP A 74 1.54 -12.79 12.03
N ALA A 75 1.45 -11.62 11.41
CA ALA A 75 2.56 -10.66 11.34
C ALA A 75 2.98 -10.19 12.75
N VAL A 76 2.01 -9.84 13.60
CA VAL A 76 2.24 -9.45 14.99
C VAL A 76 2.94 -10.56 15.77
N ALA A 77 2.52 -11.81 15.58
CA ALA A 77 3.05 -12.94 16.34
C ALA A 77 4.43 -13.44 15.85
N ASN A 78 4.73 -13.31 14.55
CA ASN A 78 5.85 -14.04 13.94
C ASN A 78 6.91 -13.18 13.24
N TYR A 79 6.55 -11.97 12.78
CA TYR A 79 7.43 -11.18 11.92
C TYR A 79 7.84 -9.84 12.52
N LEU A 80 6.87 -9.14 13.11
CA LEU A 80 7.07 -7.79 13.64
C LEU A 80 7.94 -7.82 14.90
N ARG A 81 8.80 -6.81 15.04
CA ARG A 81 9.79 -6.68 16.11
C ARG A 81 9.69 -5.30 16.76
N PRO A 82 10.20 -5.14 17.99
CA PRO A 82 10.32 -3.82 18.60
C PRO A 82 11.11 -2.85 17.71
N GLY A 83 10.52 -1.69 17.43
CA GLY A 83 11.09 -0.66 16.54
C GLY A 83 10.53 -0.67 15.11
N ASP A 84 9.76 -1.68 14.73
CA ASP A 84 9.02 -1.66 13.46
C ASP A 84 7.89 -0.63 13.50
N ALA A 85 7.69 0.07 12.39
CA ALA A 85 6.55 0.94 12.15
C ALA A 85 5.74 0.41 10.98
N VAL A 86 4.44 0.23 11.18
CA VAL A 86 3.57 -0.50 10.24
C VAL A 86 2.65 0.44 9.46
N ILE A 87 2.51 0.21 8.16
CA ILE A 87 1.43 0.76 7.34
C ILE A 87 0.46 -0.37 7.01
N LEU A 88 -0.78 -0.24 7.46
CA LEU A 88 -1.88 -1.10 7.03
C LEU A 88 -2.39 -0.56 5.68
N LEU A 89 -1.96 -1.17 4.58
CA LEU A 89 -2.19 -0.69 3.23
C LEU A 89 -3.40 -1.37 2.62
N HIS A 90 -4.43 -0.60 2.30
CA HIS A 90 -5.60 -1.07 1.57
C HIS A 90 -5.76 -0.30 0.27
N VAL A 91 -5.84 -1.02 -0.85
CA VAL A 91 -6.25 -0.43 -2.13
C VAL A 91 -7.74 -0.72 -2.31
N ARG A 92 -8.54 0.32 -2.40
CA ARG A 92 -9.95 0.23 -2.78
C ARG A 92 -10.07 0.39 -4.28
N SER A 93 -10.74 -0.57 -4.90
CA SER A 93 -11.10 -0.47 -6.31
C SER A 93 -12.02 0.74 -6.54
N THR A 94 -11.73 1.56 -7.54
CA THR A 94 -12.62 2.63 -8.02
C THR A 94 -12.81 2.52 -9.53
N SER A 95 -14.04 2.75 -9.99
CA SER A 95 -14.35 2.90 -11.42
C SER A 95 -14.13 4.32 -11.93
N VAL A 96 -13.88 5.28 -11.03
CA VAL A 96 -13.68 6.68 -11.37
C VAL A 96 -12.22 6.89 -11.77
N LEU A 97 -11.98 7.00 -13.08
CA LEU A 97 -10.72 7.51 -13.61
C LEU A 97 -10.66 9.02 -13.33
N TYR A 98 -9.65 9.46 -12.59
CA TYR A 98 -9.45 10.89 -12.28
C TYR A 98 -9.35 11.69 -13.60
N GLY A 99 -10.33 12.56 -13.87
CA GLY A 99 -10.39 13.42 -15.05
C GLY A 99 -11.04 12.83 -16.31
N ALA A 100 -11.72 11.68 -16.22
CA ALA A 100 -12.50 11.10 -17.32
C ALA A 100 -14.03 11.28 -17.18
N ASP A 101 -14.46 12.26 -16.39
CA ASP A 101 -15.86 12.67 -16.22
C ASP A 101 -16.40 13.53 -17.38
N TRP A 102 -15.76 13.51 -18.55
CA TRP A 102 -16.26 14.14 -19.79
C TRP A 102 -17.50 13.44 -20.40
N GLY A 103 -18.36 12.83 -19.59
CA GLY A 103 -19.59 12.17 -20.00
C GLY A 103 -19.47 10.65 -20.03
N SER A 104 -19.24 10.04 -18.87
CA SER A 104 -19.42 8.59 -18.72
C SER A 104 -20.89 8.24 -18.99
N VAL A 105 -21.13 7.64 -20.15
CA VAL A 105 -22.39 6.95 -20.44
C VAL A 105 -22.60 5.84 -19.42
N ASP A 106 -23.76 5.84 -18.80
CA ASP A 106 -24.23 4.81 -17.89
C ASP A 106 -24.16 3.43 -18.55
N LEU A 107 -23.47 2.46 -17.92
CA LEU A 107 -23.48 1.05 -18.33
C LEU A 107 -24.66 0.28 -17.72
N SER A 108 -25.64 0.97 -17.14
CA SER A 108 -26.94 0.37 -16.86
C SER A 108 -27.69 0.16 -18.17
N LEU A 109 -28.02 -1.11 -18.43
CA LEU A 109 -28.84 -1.63 -19.52
C LEU A 109 -30.02 -0.72 -19.88
N PRO A 110 -30.45 -0.65 -21.16
CA PRO A 110 -31.41 0.35 -21.61
C PRO A 110 -32.80 0.06 -21.02
N ALA A 111 -33.22 0.88 -20.06
CA ALA A 111 -34.63 1.07 -19.78
C ALA A 111 -35.20 1.99 -20.88
N ASN A 112 -35.87 1.34 -21.83
CA ASN A 112 -36.69 1.88 -22.92
C ASN A 112 -37.11 3.36 -22.74
N PRO A 113 -36.65 4.32 -23.59
CA PRO A 113 -37.04 5.71 -23.45
C PRO A 113 -38.47 5.90 -23.95
N SER A 114 -39.38 6.28 -23.04
CA SER A 114 -40.67 6.85 -23.43
C SER A 114 -40.44 8.29 -23.91
N PRO A 115 -40.92 8.69 -25.10
CA PRO A 115 -40.68 10.02 -25.63
C PRO A 115 -41.72 11.00 -25.06
N GLY A 116 -41.29 12.00 -24.30
CA GLY A 116 -42.13 13.19 -24.06
C GLY A 116 -42.15 13.80 -22.66
N GLY A 117 -41.02 13.86 -21.94
CA GLY A 117 -40.93 14.64 -20.69
C GLY A 117 -39.64 15.45 -20.63
N GLU A 118 -39.76 16.73 -20.31
CA GLU A 118 -38.65 17.68 -20.09
C GLU A 118 -37.66 17.14 -19.02
N PRO A 119 -36.32 17.22 -19.19
CA PRO A 119 -35.39 16.81 -18.14
C PRO A 119 -34.97 18.03 -17.33
N PRO A 120 -35.49 18.18 -16.10
CA PRO A 120 -34.63 18.68 -15.03
C PRO A 120 -34.91 17.97 -13.69
N SER A 121 -33.90 17.32 -13.10
CA SER A 121 -33.72 16.92 -11.68
C SER A 121 -33.19 15.51 -11.43
N ALA A 122 -33.20 14.60 -12.42
CA ALA A 122 -32.77 13.21 -12.21
C ALA A 122 -31.24 13.04 -12.09
N GLU A 123 -30.46 13.94 -12.69
CA GLU A 123 -29.00 13.90 -12.69
C GLU A 123 -28.42 14.32 -11.32
N ASP A 124 -28.98 15.35 -10.70
CA ASP A 124 -28.59 15.79 -9.34
C ASP A 124 -28.91 14.72 -8.28
N ASP A 125 -30.05 14.03 -8.43
CA ASP A 125 -30.44 12.92 -7.54
C ASP A 125 -29.53 11.69 -7.72
N ALA A 126 -29.13 11.38 -8.95
CA ALA A 126 -28.20 10.29 -9.25
C ALA A 126 -26.79 10.58 -8.73
N GLU A 127 -26.30 11.81 -8.90
CA GLU A 127 -25.00 12.23 -8.38
C GLU A 127 -25.00 12.24 -6.84
N ALA A 128 -26.07 12.75 -6.22
CA ALA A 128 -26.24 12.71 -4.77
C ALA A 128 -26.33 11.27 -4.23
N ALA A 129 -27.00 10.37 -4.94
CA ALA A 129 -27.06 8.95 -4.59
C ALA A 129 -25.68 8.27 -4.72
N ALA A 130 -24.94 8.55 -5.79
CA ALA A 130 -23.58 8.04 -6.00
C ALA A 130 -22.62 8.52 -4.90
N ARG A 131 -22.69 9.81 -4.53
CA ARG A 131 -21.91 10.38 -3.43
C ARG A 131 -22.23 9.72 -2.09
N ARG A 132 -23.51 9.52 -1.76
CA ARG A 132 -23.92 8.82 -0.53
C ARG A 132 -23.42 7.38 -0.50
N MET A 133 -23.54 6.67 -1.61
CA MET A 133 -23.03 5.30 -1.74
C MET A 133 -21.51 5.26 -1.53
N GLU A 134 -20.77 6.23 -2.08
CA GLU A 134 -19.33 6.36 -1.88
C GLU A 134 -19.00 6.62 -0.40
N ASP A 135 -19.69 7.57 0.24
CA ASP A 135 -19.49 7.88 1.67
C ASP A 135 -19.75 6.65 2.57
N ASP A 136 -20.79 5.87 2.28
CA ASP A 136 -21.12 4.64 3.00
C ASP A 136 -20.02 3.58 2.84
N LEU A 137 -19.48 3.42 1.63
CA LEU A 137 -18.36 2.53 1.35
C LEU A 137 -17.07 2.99 2.04
N ASP A 138 -16.82 4.30 2.08
CA ASP A 138 -15.67 4.90 2.77
C ASP A 138 -15.77 4.64 4.28
N ALA A 139 -16.94 4.87 4.87
CA ALA A 139 -17.21 4.60 6.28
C ALA A 139 -17.07 3.11 6.63
N PHE A 140 -17.59 2.22 5.77
CA PHE A 140 -17.46 0.77 5.95
C PHE A 140 -15.98 0.34 5.88
N THR A 141 -15.24 0.86 4.89
CA THR A 141 -13.81 0.56 4.70
C THR A 141 -13.01 1.01 5.92
N ALA A 142 -13.23 2.23 6.41
CA ALA A 142 -12.54 2.76 7.58
C ALA A 142 -12.82 1.90 8.83
N SER A 143 -14.09 1.59 9.09
CA SER A 143 -14.49 0.74 10.23
C SER A 143 -13.84 -0.64 10.18
N LYS A 144 -13.83 -1.30 9.01
CA LYS A 144 -13.16 -2.59 8.85
C LYS A 144 -11.65 -2.52 8.97
N ALA A 145 -11.02 -1.46 8.45
CA ALA A 145 -9.59 -1.27 8.61
C ALA A 145 -9.19 -1.05 10.08
N ASP A 146 -10.00 -0.33 10.86
CA ASP A 146 -9.81 -0.16 12.30
C ASP A 146 -9.93 -1.51 13.04
N ASP A 147 -10.90 -2.34 12.66
CA ASP A 147 -11.05 -3.70 13.21
C ASP A 147 -9.81 -4.56 12.95
N LEU A 148 -9.28 -4.51 11.72
CA LEU A 148 -8.06 -5.23 11.35
C LEU A 148 -6.82 -4.75 12.10
N ALA A 149 -6.80 -3.49 12.55
CA ALA A 149 -5.67 -2.91 13.27
C ALA A 149 -5.63 -3.24 14.77
N LYS A 150 -6.69 -3.84 15.34
CA LYS A 150 -6.75 -4.22 16.76
C LYS A 150 -5.54 -5.03 17.23
N PRO A 151 -5.06 -6.08 16.52
CA PRO A 151 -3.88 -6.83 16.94
C PRO A 151 -2.60 -5.98 17.02
N LEU A 152 -2.45 -4.97 16.16
CA LEU A 152 -1.33 -4.02 16.20
C LEU A 152 -1.44 -3.09 17.40
N LYS A 153 -2.66 -2.60 17.67
CA LYS A 153 -2.96 -1.75 18.83
C LYS A 153 -2.70 -2.47 20.15
N ASP A 154 -3.21 -3.70 20.27
CA ASP A 154 -3.06 -4.53 21.47
C ASP A 154 -1.60 -4.94 21.69
N GLY A 155 -0.85 -5.16 20.60
CA GLY A 155 0.60 -5.40 20.64
C GLY A 155 1.46 -4.15 20.88
N GLY A 156 0.87 -2.95 20.97
CA GLY A 156 1.61 -1.70 21.15
C GLY A 156 2.53 -1.34 19.97
N ILE A 157 2.24 -1.85 18.78
CA ILE A 157 3.05 -1.62 17.58
C ILE A 157 2.58 -0.32 16.91
N PRO A 158 3.47 0.65 16.64
CA PRO A 158 3.10 1.85 15.91
C PRO A 158 2.56 1.49 14.52
N TYR A 159 1.34 1.94 14.20
CA TYR A 159 0.75 1.71 12.90
C TYR A 159 0.00 2.94 12.36
N LYS A 160 -0.18 2.97 11.05
CA LYS A 160 -1.06 3.91 10.36
C LYS A 160 -1.84 3.17 9.28
N ILE A 161 -3.14 3.46 9.18
CA ILE A 161 -3.98 2.96 8.10
C ILE A 161 -3.81 3.88 6.89
N HIS A 162 -3.48 3.30 5.74
CA HIS A 162 -3.31 4.01 4.47
C HIS A 162 -4.23 3.38 3.42
N ILE A 163 -5.35 4.07 3.14
CA ILE A 163 -6.33 3.66 2.14
C ILE A 163 -6.12 4.50 0.89
N VAL A 164 -5.93 3.84 -0.25
CA VAL A 164 -5.80 4.49 -1.57
C VAL A 164 -6.89 3.97 -2.50
N LYS A 165 -7.38 4.84 -3.39
CA LYS A 165 -8.34 4.46 -4.44
C LYS A 165 -7.59 4.29 -5.75
N ASP A 166 -7.77 3.15 -6.41
CA ASP A 166 -7.20 2.90 -7.74
C ASP A 166 -7.97 1.81 -8.50
N HIS A 167 -7.84 1.80 -9.81
CA HIS A 167 -8.43 0.78 -10.69
C HIS A 167 -7.55 -0.48 -10.78
N ASP A 168 -6.22 -0.32 -10.77
CA ASP A 168 -5.27 -1.44 -10.75
C ASP A 168 -4.70 -1.62 -9.34
N MET A 169 -5.28 -2.57 -8.60
CA MET A 169 -4.91 -2.81 -7.20
C MET A 169 -3.47 -3.31 -7.03
N LYS A 170 -3.00 -4.17 -7.94
CA LYS A 170 -1.69 -4.82 -7.82
C LYS A 170 -0.57 -3.85 -8.18
N GLU A 171 -0.76 -3.04 -9.22
CA GLU A 171 0.18 -1.99 -9.60
C GLU A 171 0.21 -0.90 -8.53
N ARG A 172 -0.98 -0.46 -8.06
CA ARG A 172 -1.06 0.56 -7.02
C ARG A 172 -0.36 0.12 -5.73
N LEU A 173 -0.48 -1.14 -5.34
CA LEU A 173 0.20 -1.64 -4.15
C LEU A 173 1.72 -1.49 -4.29
N CYS A 174 2.31 -1.96 -5.40
CA CYS A 174 3.75 -1.84 -5.65
C CYS A 174 4.21 -0.37 -5.67
N LEU A 175 3.44 0.51 -6.31
CA LEU A 175 3.74 1.95 -6.36
C LEU A 175 3.73 2.59 -4.96
N GLU A 176 2.75 2.27 -4.11
CA GLU A 176 2.71 2.79 -2.74
C GLU A 176 3.86 2.27 -1.89
N VAL A 177 4.25 1.01 -2.08
CA VAL A 177 5.39 0.38 -1.38
C VAL A 177 6.69 1.11 -1.70
N GLU A 178 6.94 1.40 -2.98
CA GLU A 178 8.10 2.17 -3.42
C GLU A 178 8.03 3.63 -2.93
N ARG A 179 6.90 4.30 -3.14
CA ARG A 179 6.68 5.70 -2.77
C ARG A 179 6.89 5.96 -1.28
N LEU A 180 6.51 5.00 -0.43
CA LEU A 180 6.65 5.09 1.02
C LEU A 180 8.01 4.59 1.54
N GLY A 181 8.85 4.03 0.66
CA GLY A 181 10.14 3.46 1.03
C GLY A 181 10.01 2.34 2.06
N LEU A 182 9.06 1.42 1.82
CA LEU A 182 8.83 0.29 2.70
C LEU A 182 9.92 -0.76 2.52
N SER A 183 10.34 -1.34 3.65
CA SER A 183 11.43 -2.32 3.71
C SER A 183 10.97 -3.76 3.52
N ALA A 184 9.69 -4.05 3.71
CA ALA A 184 9.06 -5.33 3.41
C ALA A 184 7.54 -5.16 3.31
N VAL A 185 6.88 -6.06 2.58
CA VAL A 185 5.42 -6.17 2.47
C VAL A 185 4.98 -7.55 2.95
N ILE A 186 3.99 -7.58 3.84
CA ILE A 186 3.33 -8.80 4.29
C ILE A 186 1.92 -8.82 3.72
N MET A 187 1.50 -9.95 3.15
CA MET A 187 0.16 -10.06 2.56
C MET A 187 -0.38 -11.48 2.60
N GLY A 188 -1.70 -11.61 2.46
CA GLY A 188 -2.35 -12.91 2.29
C GLY A 188 -1.96 -13.58 0.96
N SER A 189 -2.08 -14.90 0.93
CA SER A 189 -1.81 -15.70 -0.27
C SER A 189 -2.89 -15.58 -1.32
N LYS A 190 -4.12 -15.37 -0.88
CA LYS A 190 -5.31 -15.12 -1.66
C LYS A 190 -6.02 -13.91 -1.05
N GLY A 191 -6.95 -13.37 -1.83
CA GLY A 191 -7.76 -12.25 -1.40
C GLY A 191 -9.25 -12.53 -1.51
N PHE A 192 -10.01 -11.46 -1.36
CA PHE A 192 -11.47 -11.45 -1.44
C PHE A 192 -11.94 -12.11 -2.74
N GLY A 193 -12.82 -13.11 -2.61
CA GLY A 193 -13.35 -13.89 -3.74
C GLY A 193 -12.48 -15.05 -4.24
N ALA A 194 -11.17 -15.07 -3.95
CA ALA A 194 -10.28 -16.15 -4.36
C ALA A 194 -10.35 -17.38 -3.43
N SER A 195 -10.66 -17.17 -2.14
CA SER A 195 -10.82 -18.24 -1.13
C SER A 195 -11.97 -19.21 -1.46
N ARG A 196 -12.97 -18.80 -2.25
CA ARG A 196 -14.12 -19.66 -2.65
C ARG A 196 -13.75 -20.77 -3.64
N ARG A 197 -12.55 -20.74 -4.22
CA ARG A 197 -12.07 -21.78 -5.15
C ARG A 197 -10.87 -22.49 -4.54
N THR A 198 -10.99 -23.81 -4.37
CA THR A 198 -9.92 -24.75 -3.98
C THR A 198 -8.81 -24.81 -5.03
N SER A 199 -8.10 -23.70 -5.20
CA SER A 199 -6.85 -23.63 -5.95
C SER A 199 -5.71 -23.85 -4.95
N LYS A 200 -5.60 -25.10 -4.48
CA LYS A 200 -4.53 -25.52 -3.59
C LYS A 200 -3.18 -25.15 -4.23
N GLY A 201 -2.36 -24.42 -3.48
CA GLY A 201 -1.01 -24.05 -3.87
C GLY A 201 -0.83 -22.77 -4.70
N ARG A 202 -1.87 -22.24 -5.36
CA ARG A 202 -1.73 -21.02 -6.20
C ARG A 202 -1.89 -19.73 -5.41
N LEU A 203 -1.07 -18.74 -5.73
CA LEU A 203 -1.22 -17.35 -5.27
C LEU A 203 -2.41 -16.67 -5.96
N GLY A 204 -3.05 -15.74 -5.26
CA GLY A 204 -4.00 -14.81 -5.86
C GLY A 204 -3.28 -13.82 -6.79
N SER A 205 -4.01 -13.22 -7.72
CA SER A 205 -3.43 -12.33 -8.75
C SER A 205 -2.64 -11.15 -8.19
N VAL A 206 -3.12 -10.55 -7.10
CA VAL A 206 -2.43 -9.42 -6.46
C VAL A 206 -1.16 -9.90 -5.76
N SER A 207 -1.23 -10.98 -4.98
CA SER A 207 -0.08 -11.55 -4.27
C SER A 207 0.99 -12.05 -5.23
N ASP A 208 0.58 -12.75 -6.29
CA ASP A 208 1.46 -13.21 -7.37
C ASP A 208 2.18 -12.04 -8.04
N TYR A 209 1.46 -10.99 -8.40
CA TYR A 209 2.07 -9.79 -8.99
C TYR A 209 3.08 -9.14 -8.05
N CYS A 210 2.73 -8.96 -6.77
CA CYS A 210 3.60 -8.31 -5.79
C CYS A 210 4.90 -9.07 -5.58
N VAL A 211 4.86 -10.41 -5.52
CA VAL A 211 6.06 -11.24 -5.39
C VAL A 211 7.06 -11.01 -6.52
N HIS A 212 6.59 -10.72 -7.74
CA HIS A 212 7.45 -10.50 -8.90
C HIS A 212 7.85 -9.03 -9.13
N HIS A 213 7.06 -8.07 -8.64
CA HIS A 213 7.21 -6.65 -9.02
C HIS A 213 7.46 -5.69 -7.85
N CYS A 214 7.29 -6.11 -6.60
CA CYS A 214 7.62 -5.25 -5.46
C CYS A 214 9.12 -4.98 -5.39
N VAL A 215 9.48 -3.74 -5.10
CA VAL A 215 10.88 -3.30 -4.91
C VAL A 215 11.52 -3.82 -3.63
N CYS A 216 10.75 -4.44 -2.74
CA CYS A 216 11.19 -4.95 -1.45
C CYS A 216 10.71 -6.41 -1.21
N PRO A 217 11.31 -7.15 -0.26
CA PRO A 217 10.88 -8.49 0.10
C PRO A 217 9.37 -8.58 0.38
N VAL A 218 8.74 -9.64 -0.15
CA VAL A 218 7.32 -9.94 0.05
C VAL A 218 7.18 -11.22 0.86
N VAL A 219 6.44 -11.13 1.98
CA VAL A 219 6.09 -12.25 2.84
C VAL A 219 4.64 -12.62 2.56
N VAL A 220 4.44 -13.82 2.04
CA VAL A 220 3.11 -14.34 1.75
C VAL A 220 2.64 -15.27 2.85
N VAL A 221 1.56 -14.88 3.53
CA VAL A 221 0.95 -15.65 4.62
C VAL A 221 -0.18 -16.51 4.07
N ARG A 222 -0.14 -17.81 4.40
CA ARG A 222 -1.19 -18.76 4.01
C ARG A 222 -2.28 -18.79 5.06
N PHE A 223 -3.52 -18.61 4.64
CA PHE A 223 -4.67 -18.84 5.51
C PHE A 223 -4.87 -20.36 5.69
N PRO A 224 -4.99 -20.85 6.94
CA PRO A 224 -5.29 -22.27 7.17
C PRO A 224 -6.64 -22.61 6.55
N GLU A 225 -6.68 -23.63 5.68
CA GLU A 225 -7.94 -24.18 5.17
C GLU A 225 -8.51 -25.12 6.25
N ASP A 226 -9.77 -24.94 6.64
CA ASP A 226 -10.52 -25.89 7.50
C ASP A 226 -10.68 -27.23 6.75
N GLY A 227 -9.64 -28.08 6.71
CA GLY A 227 -9.71 -29.28 5.87
C GLY A 227 -8.45 -30.11 5.65
N VAL A 228 -7.41 -30.02 6.48
CA VAL A 228 -6.39 -31.07 6.59
C VAL A 228 -6.21 -31.47 8.04
N ALA A 229 -7.15 -32.27 8.53
CA ALA A 229 -6.86 -33.23 9.57
C ALA A 229 -5.82 -34.21 8.99
N GLU A 230 -4.54 -34.04 9.34
CA GLU A 230 -3.71 -35.22 9.52
C GLU A 230 -4.30 -36.00 10.71
N GLY A 231 -4.58 -37.28 10.48
CA GLY A 231 -5.23 -38.14 11.44
C GLY A 231 -4.39 -38.32 12.71
N GLY A 232 -4.99 -37.95 13.84
CA GLY A 232 -4.49 -38.24 15.17
C GLY A 232 -5.48 -37.71 16.22
N GLU A 233 -6.05 -38.61 17.02
CA GLU A 233 -7.18 -38.38 17.90
C GLU A 233 -6.95 -37.36 19.04
N ALA A 234 -8.08 -36.71 19.38
CA ALA A 234 -8.54 -36.31 20.72
C ALA A 234 -7.81 -35.21 21.53
N GLY A 235 -8.56 -34.14 21.80
CA GLY A 235 -8.65 -33.58 23.16
C GLY A 235 -8.02 -32.20 23.33
N GLY A 236 -8.83 -31.23 23.76
CA GLY A 236 -8.45 -29.84 23.93
C GLY A 236 -7.23 -29.60 24.84
N LYS A 237 -6.34 -28.73 24.36
CA LYS A 237 -5.77 -27.53 25.00
C LYS A 237 -4.68 -27.00 24.07
N ALA A 238 -4.83 -25.76 23.61
CA ALA A 238 -3.79 -25.11 22.83
C ALA A 238 -2.63 -24.73 23.76
N GLU A 239 -1.62 -25.59 23.80
CA GLU A 239 -0.28 -25.29 24.31
C GLU A 239 0.65 -25.16 23.11
N LEU A 240 1.37 -24.03 23.00
CA LEU A 240 2.34 -23.78 21.94
C LEU A 240 3.50 -24.79 22.08
N ALA A 241 3.57 -25.76 21.18
CA ALA A 241 4.76 -26.57 20.97
C ALA A 241 5.57 -25.99 19.81
N VAL A 242 6.80 -25.57 20.11
CA VAL A 242 7.82 -25.15 19.14
C VAL A 242 8.35 -26.41 18.45
N GLY A 243 8.06 -26.56 17.15
CA GLY A 243 8.65 -27.58 16.29
C GLY A 243 9.48 -26.91 15.20
N GLU A 244 10.76 -27.25 15.12
CA GLU A 244 11.66 -26.84 14.05
C GLU A 244 11.25 -27.55 12.75
N ASP A 245 10.52 -26.86 11.86
CA ASP A 245 10.25 -27.36 10.51
C ASP A 245 11.49 -27.15 9.64
N VAL A 246 12.23 -28.24 9.43
CA VAL A 246 13.30 -28.35 8.45
C VAL A 246 12.69 -28.23 7.05
N LEU A 247 12.95 -27.10 6.38
CA LEU A 247 12.56 -26.87 4.99
C LEU A 247 13.27 -27.89 4.09
N HIS A 248 12.48 -28.73 3.41
CA HIS A 248 13.02 -29.64 2.39
C HIS A 248 13.11 -28.91 1.05
N PRO A 249 14.23 -29.00 0.31
CA PRO A 249 14.37 -28.35 -0.98
C PRO A 249 13.45 -29.00 -2.04
N VAL A 250 12.87 -28.15 -2.88
CA VAL A 250 11.99 -28.51 -4.00
C VAL A 250 12.82 -29.22 -5.08
N PRO A 251 12.37 -30.37 -5.64
CA PRO A 251 13.06 -31.01 -6.75
C PRO A 251 12.97 -30.16 -8.02
N GLU A 252 14.10 -29.94 -8.70
CA GLU A 252 14.15 -29.31 -10.02
C GLU A 252 13.73 -30.34 -11.08
N GLU A 253 12.74 -30.00 -11.91
CA GLU A 253 12.34 -30.79 -13.09
C GLU A 253 13.13 -30.30 -14.30
N ASP A 254 14.06 -31.13 -14.81
CA ASP A 254 14.81 -30.85 -16.04
C ASP A 254 13.87 -30.92 -17.25
N ALA A 255 13.67 -29.78 -17.91
CA ALA A 255 12.94 -29.71 -19.18
C ALA A 255 13.82 -30.21 -20.34
N GLU A 256 13.62 -31.47 -20.74
CA GLU A 256 14.26 -32.09 -21.90
C GLU A 256 13.72 -31.46 -23.20
N TYR A 257 14.55 -30.64 -23.88
CA TYR A 257 14.23 -30.02 -25.16
C TYR A 257 14.50 -31.02 -26.30
N HIS A 258 13.46 -31.46 -27.01
CA HIS A 258 13.62 -32.22 -28.25
C HIS A 258 13.88 -31.29 -29.43
N ASP A 259 15.08 -31.35 -29.98
CA ASP A 259 15.48 -30.63 -31.20
C ASP A 259 14.90 -31.32 -32.44
N ALA A 260 14.11 -30.60 -33.24
CA ALA A 260 13.51 -31.11 -34.47
C ALA A 260 14.52 -31.02 -35.63
N THR A 261 14.90 -32.15 -36.20
CA THR A 261 15.76 -32.19 -37.39
C THR A 261 14.92 -31.99 -38.66
N GLU A 262 15.29 -30.99 -39.46
CA GLU A 262 14.68 -30.75 -40.78
C GLU A 262 15.17 -31.76 -41.82
N GLU A 263 14.27 -32.54 -42.42
CA GLU A 263 14.56 -33.34 -43.61
C GLU A 263 14.23 -32.54 -44.89
N HIS A 264 15.30 -32.18 -45.62
CA HIS A 264 15.23 -31.70 -47.00
C HIS A 264 14.83 -32.83 -47.96
N LYS A 265 13.71 -32.68 -48.67
CA LYS A 265 13.40 -33.51 -49.85
C LYS A 265 13.96 -32.86 -51.11
N GLY A 266 15.01 -33.45 -51.66
CA GLY A 266 15.48 -33.25 -53.01
C GLY A 266 15.18 -34.45 -53.89
N ASN A 267 14.66 -34.14 -55.09
CA ASN A 267 14.35 -34.97 -56.26
C ASN A 267 13.09 -35.84 -56.25
#